data_AF-A0A151SEC9-F1
#
_entry.id   AF-A0A151SEC9-F1
#
_cell.length_a   1.000
_cell.length_b   1.000
_cell.length_c   1.000
_cell.angle_alpha   90.00
_cell.angle_beta   90.00
_cell.angle_gamma   90.00
#
_symmetry.space_group_name_H-M   'P 1'
#
loop_
_entity.id
_entity.type
_entity.pdbx_description
1 polymer ?
#
loop_
_entity_poly.entity_id
_entity_poly.type
_entity_poly.pdbx_seq_one_letter_code
_entity_poly.pdbx_strand_id
1 'polypeptide(L)'
;MWKEGKRKEIPSIETGDLEKRDDLFSQILRDEAVARLYELGKVSDASGYLERTFLSPASMRAINLIRKWMEDAGLRTWVDQMGNVHGRVDGANANAEALLIGSHMDTVVDAGMFDGSLGIVSAISALKALHVNGKLQTLKRPVEVIAFSDEEGVRFQTTFLGSGAVAGILPATTLEISDKRFHLGTFWLYFW
;
A
#
# COMPACT_ATOMS: atom_id res chain seq x y z
N MET A 1 57.19 13.13 -6.40
CA MET A 1 56.52 12.90 -7.70
C MET A 1 55.15 12.29 -7.40
N TRP A 2 54.14 13.13 -7.15
CA TRP A 2 52.74 12.70 -7.01
C TRP A 2 52.07 12.78 -8.39
N LYS A 3 51.36 11.74 -8.83
CA LYS A 3 50.60 11.74 -10.08
C LYS A 3 49.19 12.26 -9.80
N GLU A 4 48.86 13.39 -10.41
CA GLU A 4 47.50 13.95 -10.44
C GLU A 4 46.56 12.99 -11.19
N GLY A 5 45.59 12.43 -10.46
CA GLY A 5 44.56 11.58 -11.02
C GLY A 5 43.53 12.42 -11.78
N LYS A 6 43.24 12.03 -13.04
CA LYS A 6 42.20 12.66 -13.87
C LYS A 6 40.85 12.61 -13.15
N ARG A 7 40.31 13.79 -12.81
CA ARG A 7 38.95 13.97 -12.31
C ARG A 7 37.99 13.57 -13.44
N LYS A 8 37.17 12.52 -13.23
CA LYS A 8 36.11 12.17 -14.20
C LYS A 8 35.10 13.31 -14.23
N GLU A 9 34.87 13.89 -15.40
CA GLU A 9 33.80 14.87 -15.62
C GLU A 9 32.45 14.21 -15.32
N ILE A 10 31.68 14.86 -14.45
CA ILE A 10 30.30 14.50 -14.17
C ILE A 10 29.46 15.14 -15.29
N PRO A 11 28.62 14.40 -16.01
CA PRO A 11 27.79 14.98 -17.07
C PRO A 11 26.95 16.13 -16.52
N SER A 12 27.00 17.29 -17.18
CA SER A 12 26.15 18.44 -16.85
C SER A 12 24.71 18.09 -17.16
N ILE A 13 23.86 18.07 -16.12
CA ILE A 13 22.40 17.95 -16.29
C ILE A 13 21.89 19.30 -16.77
N GLU A 14 21.17 19.33 -17.91
CA GLU A 14 20.58 20.55 -18.43
C GLU A 14 19.42 21.04 -17.53
N THR A 15 19.29 22.34 -17.36
CA THR A 15 18.26 22.97 -16.50
C THR A 15 16.83 22.58 -16.89
N GLY A 16 16.57 22.36 -18.19
CA GLY A 16 15.26 21.91 -18.68
C GLY A 16 14.89 20.47 -18.26
N ASP A 17 15.88 19.61 -18.00
CA ASP A 17 15.63 18.24 -17.51
C ASP A 17 15.29 18.22 -16.01
N LEU A 18 15.79 19.21 -15.26
CA LEU A 18 15.45 19.39 -13.85
C LEU A 18 14.02 19.90 -13.69
N GLU A 19 13.61 20.93 -14.44
CA GLU A 19 12.24 21.47 -14.39
C GLU A 19 11.20 20.41 -14.78
N LYS A 20 11.45 19.62 -15.83
CA LYS A 20 10.56 18.52 -16.22
C LYS A 20 10.47 17.43 -15.16
N ARG A 21 11.57 17.13 -14.46
CA ARG A 21 11.56 16.17 -13.35
C ARG A 21 10.75 16.68 -12.17
N ASP A 22 10.89 17.95 -11.81
CA ASP A 22 10.17 18.57 -10.70
C ASP A 22 8.65 18.63 -10.97
N ASP A 23 8.26 18.89 -12.22
CA ASP A 23 6.86 18.82 -12.66
C ASP A 23 6.31 17.39 -12.56
N LEU A 24 7.05 16.38 -13.03
CA LEU A 24 6.65 14.98 -12.92
C LEU A 24 6.51 14.51 -11.46
N PHE A 25 7.43 14.90 -10.59
CA PHE A 25 7.34 14.57 -9.16
C PHE A 25 6.12 15.23 -8.52
N SER A 26 5.84 16.49 -8.86
CA SER A 26 4.65 17.18 -8.37
C SER A 26 3.38 16.48 -8.82
N GLN A 27 3.30 16.04 -10.08
CA GLN A 27 2.13 15.32 -10.59
C GLN A 27 1.90 13.99 -9.85
N ILE A 28 2.95 13.18 -9.65
CA ILE A 28 2.82 11.86 -9.01
C ILE A 28 2.63 11.96 -7.49
N LEU A 29 3.48 12.75 -6.82
CA LEU A 29 3.57 12.79 -5.36
C LEU A 29 2.50 13.70 -4.73
N ARG A 30 1.94 14.65 -5.48
CA ARG A 30 0.89 15.56 -4.99
C ARG A 30 -0.42 15.30 -5.70
N ASP A 31 -0.50 15.53 -7.01
CA ASP A 31 -1.81 15.62 -7.68
C ASP A 31 -2.48 14.25 -7.80
N GLU A 32 -1.74 13.24 -8.29
CA GLU A 32 -2.22 11.86 -8.37
C GLU A 32 -2.41 11.23 -6.98
N ALA A 33 -1.49 11.46 -6.05
CA ALA A 33 -1.62 10.99 -4.67
C ALA A 33 -2.91 11.51 -4.01
N VAL A 34 -3.17 12.81 -4.12
CA VAL A 34 -4.39 13.43 -3.60
C VAL A 34 -5.63 12.89 -4.31
N ALA A 35 -5.58 12.70 -5.63
CA ALA A 35 -6.69 12.12 -6.38
C ALA A 35 -7.02 10.69 -5.89
N ARG A 36 -5.99 9.85 -5.66
CA ARG A 36 -6.15 8.50 -5.12
C ARG A 36 -6.73 8.50 -3.70
N LEU A 37 -6.33 9.44 -2.85
CA LEU A 37 -6.92 9.59 -1.51
C LEU A 37 -8.41 9.93 -1.59
N TYR A 38 -8.80 10.85 -2.47
CA TYR A 38 -10.22 11.15 -2.69
C TYR A 38 -10.99 10.00 -3.32
N GLU A 39 -10.37 9.24 -4.23
CA GLU A 39 -11.00 8.06 -4.83
C GLU A 39 -11.24 6.98 -3.79
N LEU A 40 -10.23 6.65 -2.97
CA LEU A 40 -10.36 5.67 -1.88
C LEU A 40 -11.34 6.16 -0.80
N GLY A 41 -11.35 7.45 -0.48
CA GLY A 41 -12.27 8.06 0.48
C GLY A 41 -13.75 8.01 0.05
N LYS A 42 -14.03 7.78 -1.23
CA LYS A 42 -15.40 7.55 -1.75
C LYS A 42 -15.81 6.07 -1.71
N VAL A 43 -14.87 5.16 -1.46
CA VAL A 43 -15.17 3.73 -1.34
C VAL A 43 -15.71 3.45 0.05
N SER A 44 -17.03 3.62 0.18
CA SER A 44 -17.81 3.42 1.41
C SER A 44 -19.01 2.51 1.16
N ASP A 45 -19.46 1.80 2.18
CA ASP A 45 -20.75 1.09 2.18
C ASP A 45 -21.91 1.95 2.72
N ALA A 46 -21.61 3.12 3.29
CA ALA A 46 -22.60 4.07 3.77
C ALA A 46 -22.85 5.22 2.78
N SER A 47 -24.10 5.70 2.71
CA SER A 47 -24.49 6.86 1.92
C SER A 47 -24.41 8.14 2.78
N GLY A 48 -23.22 8.74 2.88
CA GLY A 48 -23.05 10.05 3.52
C GLY A 48 -21.81 10.20 4.39
N TYR A 49 -21.20 9.08 4.78
CA TYR A 49 -19.94 9.04 5.51
C TYR A 49 -19.09 7.87 5.04
N LEU A 50 -17.81 7.85 5.46
CA LEU A 50 -16.90 6.77 5.15
C LEU A 50 -17.08 5.64 6.17
N GLU A 51 -17.50 4.48 5.70
CA GLU A 51 -17.48 3.21 6.40
C GLU A 51 -16.98 2.14 5.45
N ARG A 52 -15.80 1.59 5.76
CA ARG A 52 -15.19 0.49 5.02
C ARG A 52 -14.63 -0.52 6.03
N THR A 53 -15.51 -1.37 6.54
CA THR A 53 -15.14 -2.40 7.51
C THR A 53 -14.55 -3.63 6.84
N PHE A 54 -13.77 -4.42 7.60
CA PHE A 54 -13.13 -5.61 7.08
C PHE A 54 -14.13 -6.59 6.42
N LEU A 55 -13.75 -7.17 5.27
CA LEU A 55 -14.57 -8.09 4.46
C LEU A 55 -15.92 -7.53 3.99
N SER A 56 -16.11 -6.21 4.02
CA SER A 56 -17.31 -5.58 3.47
C SER A 56 -17.23 -5.44 1.95
N PRO A 57 -18.34 -5.19 1.24
CA PRO A 57 -18.30 -4.86 -0.18
C PRO A 57 -17.38 -3.67 -0.49
N ALA A 58 -17.32 -2.63 0.36
CA ALA A 58 -16.38 -1.52 0.22
C ALA A 58 -14.93 -1.98 0.38
N SER A 59 -14.64 -2.88 1.32
CA SER A 59 -13.30 -3.45 1.48
C SER A 59 -12.84 -4.17 0.21
N MET A 60 -13.71 -4.97 -0.41
CA MET A 60 -13.41 -5.63 -1.69
C MET A 60 -13.16 -4.63 -2.83
N ARG A 61 -13.94 -3.55 -2.91
CA ARG A 61 -13.71 -2.47 -3.89
C ARG A 61 -12.36 -1.78 -3.65
N ALA A 62 -12.01 -1.50 -2.40
CA ALA A 62 -10.73 -0.88 -2.04
C ALA A 62 -9.53 -1.78 -2.36
N ILE A 63 -9.62 -3.08 -2.08
CA ILE A 63 -8.60 -4.07 -2.44
C ILE A 63 -8.27 -3.99 -3.93
N ASN A 64 -9.30 -4.04 -4.79
CA ASN A 64 -9.12 -3.99 -6.24
C ASN A 64 -8.48 -2.67 -6.70
N LEU A 65 -8.88 -1.56 -6.07
CA LEU A 65 -8.36 -0.24 -6.41
C LEU A 65 -6.88 -0.09 -6.01
N ILE A 66 -6.52 -0.48 -4.79
CA ILE A 66 -5.15 -0.42 -4.27
C ILE A 66 -4.23 -1.32 -5.10
N ARG A 67 -4.66 -2.54 -5.46
CA ARG A 67 -3.91 -3.43 -6.34
C ARG A 67 -3.61 -2.79 -7.68
N LYS A 68 -4.61 -2.17 -8.31
CA LYS A 68 -4.43 -1.46 -9.59
C LYS A 68 -3.39 -0.34 -9.47
N TRP A 69 -3.39 0.40 -8.36
CA TRP A 69 -2.40 1.46 -8.13
C TRP A 69 -0.99 0.93 -7.87
N MET A 70 -0.87 -0.21 -7.18
CA MET A 70 0.41 -0.90 -6.99
C MET A 70 0.96 -1.44 -8.33
N GLU A 71 0.10 -2.04 -9.16
CA GLU A 71 0.46 -2.50 -10.51
C GLU A 71 0.90 -1.33 -11.39
N ASP A 72 0.18 -0.22 -11.35
CA ASP A 72 0.55 1.02 -12.02
C ASP A 72 1.91 1.57 -11.53
N ALA A 73 2.24 1.38 -10.25
CA ALA A 73 3.56 1.69 -9.68
C ALA A 73 4.67 0.70 -10.07
N GLY A 74 4.37 -0.30 -10.92
CA GLY A 74 5.32 -1.31 -11.38
C GLY A 74 5.58 -2.43 -10.37
N LEU A 75 4.67 -2.62 -9.41
CA LEU A 75 4.78 -3.64 -8.37
C LEU A 75 4.06 -4.93 -8.77
N ARG A 76 4.59 -6.07 -8.33
CA ARG A 76 3.89 -7.36 -8.39
C ARG A 76 2.90 -7.42 -7.23
N THR A 77 1.64 -7.76 -7.48
CA THR A 77 0.59 -7.74 -6.44
C THR A 77 0.01 -9.10 -6.13
N TRP A 78 -0.42 -9.28 -4.88
CA TRP A 78 -1.26 -10.40 -4.44
C TRP A 78 -2.08 -10.00 -3.21
N VAL A 79 -3.07 -10.82 -2.86
CA VAL A 79 -3.84 -10.71 -1.62
C VAL A 79 -3.56 -11.96 -0.79
N ASP A 80 -3.21 -11.82 0.48
CA ASP A 80 -3.00 -12.97 1.36
C ASP A 80 -4.31 -13.51 1.93
N GLN A 81 -4.23 -14.59 2.70
CA GLN A 81 -5.39 -15.26 3.29
C GLN A 81 -6.12 -14.41 4.35
N MET A 82 -5.51 -13.32 4.82
CA MET A 82 -6.11 -12.39 5.77
C MET A 82 -6.67 -11.14 5.07
N GLY A 83 -6.60 -11.09 3.74
CA GLY A 83 -7.08 -9.94 2.97
C GLY A 83 -6.12 -8.77 2.96
N ASN A 84 -4.86 -8.94 3.40
CA ASN A 84 -3.82 -7.93 3.19
C ASN A 84 -3.52 -7.81 1.70
N VAL A 85 -3.35 -6.59 1.22
CA VAL A 85 -2.94 -6.35 -0.17
C VAL A 85 -1.47 -6.02 -0.21
N HIS A 86 -0.72 -6.82 -0.96
CA HIS A 86 0.72 -6.68 -1.10
C HIS A 86 1.08 -6.16 -2.48
N GLY A 87 2.09 -5.28 -2.52
CA GLY A 87 2.76 -4.81 -3.73
C GLY A 87 4.27 -4.87 -3.53
N ARG A 88 4.97 -5.67 -4.33
CA ARG A 88 6.42 -5.90 -4.17
C ARG A 88 7.22 -5.57 -5.42
N VAL A 89 8.40 -4.99 -5.19
CA VAL A 89 9.53 -4.94 -6.13
C VAL A 89 10.74 -5.62 -5.50
N ASP A 90 11.45 -6.45 -6.26
CA ASP A 90 12.62 -7.18 -5.75
C ASP A 90 13.90 -6.33 -5.74
N GLY A 91 13.96 -5.27 -6.56
CA GLY A 91 15.14 -4.41 -6.69
C GLY A 91 16.34 -5.16 -7.28
N ALA A 92 17.54 -4.69 -6.96
CA ALA A 92 18.80 -5.23 -7.47
C ALA A 92 19.24 -6.54 -6.77
N ASN A 93 18.72 -6.82 -5.58
CA ASN A 93 19.03 -8.04 -4.83
C ASN A 93 17.77 -8.62 -4.19
N ALA A 94 17.12 -9.55 -4.88
CA ALA A 94 15.90 -10.22 -4.43
C ALA A 94 16.05 -11.02 -3.12
N ASN A 95 17.28 -11.42 -2.78
CA ASN A 95 17.58 -12.26 -1.61
C ASN A 95 17.87 -11.46 -0.33
N ALA A 96 17.90 -10.13 -0.40
CA ALA A 96 18.07 -9.30 0.78
C ALA A 96 16.77 -9.19 1.60
N GLU A 97 16.90 -8.81 2.87
CA GLU A 97 15.75 -8.46 3.71
C GLU A 97 14.95 -7.34 3.07
N ALA A 98 13.63 -7.54 2.97
CA ALA A 98 12.72 -6.59 2.38
C ALA A 98 12.51 -5.39 3.32
N LEU A 99 12.45 -4.19 2.75
CA LEU A 99 11.87 -3.04 3.44
C LEU A 99 10.35 -3.10 3.29
N LEU A 100 9.65 -3.31 4.40
CA LEU A 100 8.20 -3.28 4.45
C LEU A 100 7.73 -1.87 4.80
N ILE A 101 6.83 -1.33 3.98
CA ILE A 101 6.15 -0.06 4.22
C ILE A 101 4.65 -0.34 4.17
N GLY A 102 3.88 0.10 5.16
CA GLY A 102 2.46 -0.23 5.16
C GLY A 102 1.64 0.62 6.11
N SER A 103 0.34 0.51 5.93
CA SER A 103 -0.69 1.07 6.81
C SER A 103 -1.99 0.31 6.56
N HIS A 104 -3.11 0.70 7.17
CA HIS A 104 -4.36 -0.04 7.08
C HIS A 104 -5.32 0.53 6.04
N MET A 105 -6.18 -0.33 5.49
CA MET A 105 -7.18 0.08 4.51
C MET A 105 -8.60 0.11 5.08
N ASP A 106 -8.88 -0.62 6.15
CA ASP A 106 -10.16 -0.56 6.83
C ASP A 106 -10.34 0.75 7.59
N THR A 107 -11.58 1.10 7.88
CA THR A 107 -11.93 2.32 8.61
C THR A 107 -12.94 2.03 9.69
N VAL A 108 -12.99 2.92 10.69
CA VAL A 108 -14.15 3.05 11.58
C VAL A 108 -15.39 3.56 10.84
N VAL A 109 -16.52 3.58 11.55
CA VAL A 109 -17.76 4.24 11.12
C VAL A 109 -17.57 5.75 11.21
N ASP A 110 -18.00 6.47 10.17
CA ASP A 110 -17.86 7.93 10.06
C ASP A 110 -16.40 8.39 10.16
N ALA A 111 -15.51 7.65 9.47
CA ALA A 111 -14.08 7.88 9.49
C ALA A 111 -13.63 9.07 8.63
N GLY A 112 -12.46 9.62 8.97
CA GLY A 112 -11.74 10.51 8.07
C GLY A 112 -11.10 9.75 6.90
N MET A 113 -10.88 10.41 5.77
CA MET A 113 -10.33 9.77 4.56
C MET A 113 -8.82 9.50 4.58
N PHE A 114 -8.09 10.06 5.55
CA PHE A 114 -6.63 10.02 5.57
C PHE A 114 -6.06 8.92 6.47
N ASP A 115 -6.82 8.51 7.49
CA ASP A 115 -6.36 7.50 8.42
C ASP A 115 -6.18 6.16 7.70
N GLY A 116 -5.03 5.53 7.91
CA GLY A 116 -4.53 4.39 7.14
C GLY A 116 -4.16 4.70 5.68
N SER A 117 -5.14 5.22 4.92
CA SER A 117 -5.08 5.46 3.48
C SER A 117 -3.90 6.33 3.05
N LEU A 118 -3.53 7.34 3.85
CA LEU A 118 -2.39 8.21 3.56
C LEU A 118 -1.07 7.45 3.49
N GLY A 119 -0.85 6.50 4.41
CA GLY A 119 0.37 5.69 4.43
C GLY A 119 0.51 4.81 3.20
N ILE A 120 -0.59 4.16 2.80
CA ILE A 120 -0.65 3.30 1.61
C ILE A 120 -0.38 4.12 0.35
N VAL A 121 -1.13 5.20 0.13
CA VAL A 121 -1.01 6.01 -1.09
C VAL A 121 0.37 6.66 -1.18
N SER A 122 0.93 7.17 -0.08
CA SER A 122 2.27 7.77 -0.07
C SER A 122 3.35 6.77 -0.48
N ALA A 123 3.28 5.53 0.03
CA ALA A 123 4.23 4.48 -0.31
C ALA A 123 4.15 4.11 -1.81
N ILE A 124 2.93 3.95 -2.34
CA ILE A 124 2.72 3.64 -3.76
C ILE A 124 3.23 4.80 -4.64
N SER A 125 2.91 6.05 -4.31
CA SER A 125 3.35 7.21 -5.09
C SER A 125 4.87 7.38 -5.10
N ALA A 126 5.55 7.11 -3.97
CA ALA A 126 7.01 7.13 -3.92
C ALA A 126 7.63 6.07 -4.84
N LEU A 127 7.08 4.84 -4.84
CA LEU A 127 7.55 3.77 -5.73
C LEU A 127 7.20 4.05 -7.20
N LYS A 128 6.04 4.61 -7.50
CA LYS A 128 5.66 5.06 -8.85
C LYS A 128 6.64 6.12 -9.37
N ALA A 129 7.03 7.08 -8.54
CA ALA A 129 8.00 8.10 -8.92
C ALA A 129 9.38 7.50 -9.25
N LEU A 130 9.79 6.44 -8.54
CA LEU A 130 10.99 5.67 -8.88
C LEU A 130 10.81 4.85 -10.17
N HIS A 131 9.62 4.30 -10.39
CA HIS A 131 9.28 3.52 -11.58
C HIS A 131 9.39 4.34 -12.85
N VAL A 132 8.71 5.48 -12.90
CA VAL A 132 8.70 6.37 -14.08
C VAL A 132 10.09 6.92 -14.39
N ASN A 133 10.94 7.09 -13.37
CA ASN A 133 12.33 7.52 -13.53
C ASN A 133 13.32 6.37 -13.85
N GLY A 134 12.83 5.14 -14.05
CA GLY A 134 13.67 3.96 -14.34
C GLY A 134 14.56 3.51 -13.17
N LYS A 135 14.27 3.97 -11.94
CA LYS A 135 15.08 3.70 -10.75
C LYS A 135 14.52 2.61 -9.86
N LEU A 136 13.29 2.16 -10.08
CA LEU A 136 12.63 1.16 -9.24
C LEU A 136 13.46 -0.13 -9.09
N GLN A 137 14.06 -0.63 -10.19
CA GLN A 137 14.90 -1.84 -10.16
C GLN A 137 16.31 -1.61 -9.57
N THR A 138 16.70 -0.36 -9.32
CA THR A 138 18.03 -0.02 -8.73
C THR A 138 18.03 -0.03 -7.20
N LEU A 139 16.86 -0.24 -6.59
CA LEU A 139 16.72 -0.37 -5.14
C LEU A 139 17.62 -1.49 -4.62
N LYS A 140 18.41 -1.23 -3.58
CA LYS A 140 19.43 -2.18 -3.08
C LYS A 140 18.85 -3.44 -2.43
N ARG A 141 17.56 -3.41 -2.08
CA ARG A 141 16.82 -4.48 -1.41
C ARG A 141 15.38 -4.48 -1.93
N PRO A 142 14.64 -5.58 -1.73
CA PRO A 142 13.23 -5.61 -2.05
C PRO A 142 12.48 -4.56 -1.23
N VAL A 143 11.43 -3.99 -1.80
CA VAL A 143 10.50 -3.12 -1.09
C VAL A 143 9.10 -3.68 -1.28
N GLU A 144 8.39 -3.81 -0.17
CA GLU A 144 7.03 -4.33 -0.13
C GLU A 144 6.11 -3.31 0.52
N VAL A 145 5.05 -2.95 -0.20
CA VAL A 145 3.96 -2.14 0.31
C VAL A 145 2.84 -3.07 0.75
N ILE A 146 2.40 -2.95 2.00
CA ILE A 146 1.26 -3.71 2.52
C ILE A 146 0.15 -2.74 2.92
N ALA A 147 -1.02 -2.89 2.32
CA ALA A 147 -2.25 -2.37 2.88
C ALA A 147 -2.83 -3.47 3.79
N PHE A 148 -2.74 -3.24 5.10
CA PHE A 148 -3.21 -4.19 6.11
C PHE A 148 -4.73 -4.20 6.19
N SER A 149 -5.28 -5.38 6.47
CA SER A 149 -6.68 -5.58 6.80
C SER A 149 -6.92 -5.53 8.32
N ASP A 150 -8.12 -5.07 8.70
CA ASP A 150 -8.68 -5.11 10.05
C ASP A 150 -7.70 -4.62 11.14
N GLU A 151 -7.21 -3.39 10.97
CA GLU A 151 -6.45 -2.70 12.01
C GLU A 151 -7.37 -2.18 13.11
N GLU A 152 -8.50 -1.59 12.71
CA GLU A 152 -9.44 -0.87 13.58
C GLU A 152 -10.31 -1.84 14.41
N GLY A 153 -10.40 -3.10 13.97
CA GLY A 153 -11.10 -4.19 14.68
C GLY A 153 -12.60 -3.95 14.85
N VAL A 154 -13.22 -3.15 14.00
CA VAL A 154 -14.61 -2.68 14.15
C VAL A 154 -15.61 -3.82 13.97
N ARG A 155 -15.35 -4.76 13.06
CA ARG A 155 -16.30 -5.82 12.70
C ARG A 155 -16.18 -7.06 13.57
N PHE A 156 -14.97 -7.50 13.85
CA PHE A 156 -14.70 -8.74 14.60
C PHE A 156 -14.17 -8.49 16.02
N GLN A 157 -14.03 -7.23 16.46
CA GLN A 157 -13.46 -6.87 17.78
C GLN A 157 -12.04 -7.38 18.00
N THR A 158 -11.31 -7.55 16.90
CA THR A 158 -9.93 -7.98 16.82
C THR A 158 -9.15 -6.88 16.12
N THR A 159 -8.34 -6.14 16.86
CA THR A 159 -7.44 -5.18 16.21
C THR A 159 -6.24 -5.91 15.62
N PHE A 160 -5.67 -5.36 14.56
CA PHE A 160 -4.40 -5.81 13.96
C PHE A 160 -4.41 -7.24 13.41
N LEU A 161 -5.52 -7.72 12.84
CA LEU A 161 -5.53 -9.09 12.27
C LEU A 161 -4.50 -9.22 11.15
N GLY A 162 -4.55 -8.32 10.17
CA GLY A 162 -3.70 -8.38 9.00
C GLY A 162 -2.21 -8.34 9.36
N SER A 163 -1.81 -7.38 10.18
CA SER A 163 -0.42 -7.21 10.59
C SER A 163 0.04 -8.29 11.59
N GLY A 164 -0.84 -8.76 12.47
CA GLY A 164 -0.57 -9.88 13.37
C GLY A 164 -0.30 -11.18 12.62
N ALA A 165 -1.00 -11.40 11.50
CA ALA A 165 -0.76 -12.55 10.63
C ALA A 165 0.61 -12.49 9.98
N VAL A 166 0.96 -11.34 9.40
CA VAL A 166 2.27 -11.10 8.78
C VAL A 166 3.40 -11.25 9.79
N ALA A 167 3.20 -10.83 11.03
CA ALA A 167 4.17 -10.99 12.11
C ALA A 167 4.21 -12.41 12.72
N GLY A 168 3.28 -13.29 12.35
CA GLY A 168 3.20 -14.66 12.88
C GLY A 168 2.78 -14.72 14.36
N ILE A 169 2.11 -13.70 14.87
CA ILE A 169 1.72 -13.58 16.30
C ILE A 169 0.22 -13.80 16.53
N LEU A 170 -0.56 -14.11 15.49
CA LEU A 170 -1.99 -14.39 15.63
C LEU A 170 -2.24 -15.70 16.39
N PRO A 171 -2.96 -15.66 17.52
CA PRO A 171 -3.45 -16.87 18.18
C PRO A 171 -4.44 -17.63 17.28
N ALA A 172 -4.38 -18.96 17.30
CA ALA A 172 -5.32 -19.79 16.53
C ALA A 172 -6.79 -19.53 16.91
N THR A 173 -7.05 -19.17 18.18
CA THR A 173 -8.38 -18.82 18.70
C THR A 173 -9.00 -17.61 17.99
N THR A 174 -8.20 -16.74 17.40
CA THR A 174 -8.69 -15.58 16.65
C THR A 174 -9.49 -16.00 15.41
N LEU A 175 -9.24 -17.19 14.87
CA LEU A 175 -9.97 -17.74 13.73
C LEU A 175 -11.39 -18.21 14.08
N GLU A 176 -11.71 -18.33 15.37
CA GLU A 176 -13.02 -18.80 15.86
C GLU A 176 -14.05 -17.67 16.00
N ILE A 177 -13.63 -16.42 15.77
CA ILE A 177 -14.46 -15.24 15.99
C ILE A 177 -15.50 -15.10 14.88
N SER A 178 -16.77 -14.99 15.28
CA SER A 178 -17.90 -14.83 14.37
C SER A 178 -18.38 -13.38 14.29
N ASP A 179 -18.81 -12.96 13.10
CA ASP A 179 -19.44 -11.66 12.88
C ASP A 179 -20.72 -11.51 13.73
N LYS A 180 -20.80 -10.45 14.53
CA LYS A 180 -21.99 -10.18 15.36
C LYS A 180 -23.19 -9.72 14.54
N ARG A 181 -23.00 -9.15 13.34
CA ARG A 181 -24.08 -8.65 12.47
C ARG A 181 -24.84 -9.76 11.74
N PHE A 182 -24.27 -10.97 11.61
CA PHE A 182 -24.92 -12.12 10.98
C PHE A 182 -24.86 -13.35 11.89
N HIS A 183 -26.01 -13.84 12.37
CA HIS A 183 -26.16 -15.10 13.13
C HIS A 183 -25.93 -16.37 12.28
N LEU A 184 -25.15 -16.30 11.20
CA LEU A 184 -24.81 -17.46 10.38
C LEU A 184 -23.29 -17.53 10.19
N GLY A 185 -22.68 -18.36 11.05
CA GLY A 185 -21.61 -19.30 10.74
C GLY A 185 -20.49 -18.90 9.79
N THR A 186 -19.29 -18.80 10.37
CA THR A 186 -17.98 -19.11 9.79
C THR A 186 -17.41 -18.20 8.69
N PHE A 187 -16.20 -17.72 8.98
CA PHE A 187 -15.19 -16.98 8.20
C PHE A 187 -14.91 -17.47 6.76
N TRP A 188 -15.56 -18.56 6.29
CA TRP A 188 -15.05 -19.41 5.21
C TRP A 188 -15.90 -19.50 3.94
N LEU A 189 -17.02 -18.79 3.81
CA LEU A 189 -17.95 -19.01 2.68
C LEU A 189 -17.74 -18.13 1.42
N TYR A 190 -16.68 -17.32 1.34
CA TYR A 190 -16.50 -16.42 0.18
C TYR A 190 -15.13 -16.46 -0.53
N PHE A 191 -14.23 -17.39 -0.20
CA PHE A 191 -12.85 -17.38 -0.73
C PHE A 191 -12.31 -18.75 -1.19
N TRP A 192 -13.05 -19.42 -2.08
CA TRP A 192 -12.51 -20.43 -3.01
C TRP A 192 -13.12 -20.26 -4.39
#